data_AF-A0A480A273-F1
#
_entry.id   AF-A0A480A273-F1
#
_cell.length_a   1.000
_cell.length_b   1.000
_cell.length_c   1.000
_cell.angle_alpha   90.00
_cell.angle_beta   90.00
_cell.angle_gamma   90.00
#
_symmetry.space_group_name_H-M   'P 1'
#
loop_
_entity.id
_entity.type
_entity.pdbx_description
1 polymer ?
#
loop_
_entity_poly.entity_id
_entity_poly.type
_entity_poly.pdbx_seq_one_letter_code
_entity_poly.pdbx_strand_id
1 'polypeptide(L)'
;MPKHIVPAVTARFKIISNLDIAERRLPQDGRIRRVFDGRKVDFRVNTLPSRYGEKICLRILDNSSTQLGLDKLITDPETLHIVQDMVSKPFGLILVTGPTGSGKTTTLAAMIDLINRTRAEHILTVQDPVEFVYEPIKSLVHQRQLGEDTKSFANALKAALREDPDIILVGEMRDLETISLAISAAETGHLVFGTLHTSSAAQTVDRIIDVFPSERQTQVRVQLSNSLVAVLSQTLVPKKNPKPGEYGRVMAQEIILGLTH
;
A
#
# COMPACT_ATOMS: atom_id res chain seq x y z
N MET A 1 20.72 21.30 -15.25
CA MET A 1 20.89 22.60 -14.57
C MET A 1 22.33 23.06 -14.69
N PRO A 2 22.58 24.36 -14.89
CA PRO A 2 23.92 24.94 -14.72
C PRO A 2 24.52 24.60 -13.35
N LYS A 3 25.81 24.25 -13.29
CA LYS A 3 26.45 23.77 -12.04
C LYS A 3 26.42 24.79 -10.90
N HIS A 4 26.51 26.08 -11.21
CA HIS A 4 26.58 27.15 -10.22
C HIS A 4 25.28 27.34 -9.42
N ILE A 5 24.12 26.93 -9.95
CA ILE A 5 22.82 27.05 -9.25
C ILE A 5 22.47 25.81 -8.41
N VAL A 6 23.17 24.69 -8.59
CA VAL A 6 22.87 23.43 -7.87
C VAL A 6 22.88 23.63 -6.34
N PRO A 7 23.89 24.27 -5.72
CA PRO A 7 23.91 24.46 -4.27
C PRO A 7 22.72 25.29 -3.74
N ALA A 8 22.33 26.33 -4.49
CA ALA A 8 21.22 27.21 -4.10
C ALA A 8 19.87 26.48 -4.17
N VAL A 9 19.65 25.69 -5.22
CA VAL A 9 18.44 24.88 -5.37
C VAL A 9 18.37 23.79 -4.30
N THR A 10 19.48 23.11 -4.02
CA THR A 10 19.53 22.09 -2.95
C THR A 10 19.23 22.69 -1.59
N ALA A 11 19.86 23.82 -1.24
CA ALA A 11 19.59 24.52 0.01
C ALA A 11 18.11 24.94 0.10
N ARG A 12 17.52 25.43 -1.00
CA ARG A 12 16.10 25.80 -1.03
C ARG A 12 15.19 24.62 -0.75
N PHE A 13 15.43 23.46 -1.38
CA PHE A 13 14.67 22.24 -1.11
C PHE A 13 14.82 21.74 0.32
N LYS A 14 16.02 21.84 0.90
CA LYS A 14 16.25 21.49 2.30
C LYS A 14 15.49 22.38 3.27
N ILE A 15 15.53 23.70 3.07
CA ILE A 15 14.78 24.67 3.89
C ILE A 15 13.27 24.36 3.87
N ILE A 16 12.69 24.23 2.66
CA ILE A 16 11.23 24.04 2.54
C ILE A 16 10.76 22.66 3.03
N SER A 17 11.68 21.70 3.18
CA SER A 17 11.42 20.34 3.67
C SER A 17 11.86 20.13 5.12
N ASN A 18 12.30 21.19 5.81
CA ASN A 18 12.83 21.16 7.17
C ASN A 18 14.06 20.23 7.38
N LEU A 19 14.99 20.24 6.42
CA LEU A 19 16.22 19.44 6.42
C LEU A 19 17.44 20.27 6.82
N ASP A 20 18.49 19.60 7.30
CA ASP A 20 19.75 20.23 7.66
C ASP A 20 20.55 20.60 6.40
N ILE A 21 20.73 21.92 6.21
CA ILE A 21 21.44 22.52 5.07
C ILE A 21 22.96 22.28 5.16
N ALA A 22 23.49 22.18 6.39
CA ALA A 22 24.90 21.97 6.66
C ALA A 22 25.31 20.52 6.44
N GLU A 23 24.45 19.57 6.80
CA GLU A 23 24.69 18.15 6.51
C GLU A 23 24.50 17.86 5.02
N ARG A 24 25.51 17.26 4.38
CA ARG A 24 25.56 16.98 2.93
C ARG A 24 26.13 15.61 2.59
N ARG A 25 26.47 14.82 3.62
CA ARG A 25 27.19 13.54 3.52
C ARG A 25 26.29 12.36 3.87
N LEU A 26 25.12 12.62 4.45
CA LEU A 26 24.13 11.61 4.80
C LEU A 26 22.84 11.81 4.01
N PRO A 27 22.11 10.73 3.67
CA PRO A 27 20.76 10.85 3.17
C PRO A 27 19.86 11.58 4.18
N GLN A 28 18.92 12.38 3.68
CA GLN A 28 17.93 13.05 4.51
C GLN A 28 16.54 12.95 3.89
N ASP A 29 15.52 12.80 4.73
CA ASP A 29 14.12 12.63 4.34
C ASP A 29 13.26 13.71 5.00
N GLY A 30 12.45 14.38 4.18
CA GLY A 30 11.62 15.50 4.61
C GLY A 30 10.29 15.53 3.86
N ARG A 31 9.45 16.50 4.21
CA ARG A 31 8.12 16.69 3.60
C ARG A 31 7.88 18.15 3.26
N ILE A 32 7.25 18.39 2.12
CA ILE A 32 6.73 19.71 1.74
C ILE A 32 5.22 19.59 1.59
N ARG A 33 4.46 20.40 2.32
CA ARG A 33 3.01 20.54 2.11
C ARG A 33 2.69 21.88 1.46
N ARG A 34 2.01 21.86 0.32
CA ARG A 34 1.61 23.07 -0.41
C ARG A 34 0.20 22.95 -0.97
N VAL A 35 -0.46 24.09 -1.13
CA VAL A 35 -1.68 24.18 -1.92
C VAL A 35 -1.28 24.68 -3.30
N PHE A 36 -1.59 23.91 -4.34
CA PHE A 36 -1.33 24.24 -5.74
C PHE A 36 -2.65 24.11 -6.51
N ASP A 37 -3.07 25.18 -7.20
CA ASP A 37 -4.36 25.27 -7.91
C ASP A 37 -5.57 24.79 -7.07
N GLY A 38 -5.60 25.20 -5.80
CA GLY A 38 -6.66 24.82 -4.85
C GLY A 38 -6.59 23.38 -4.33
N ARG A 39 -5.62 22.57 -4.78
CA ARG A 39 -5.41 21.20 -4.33
C ARG A 39 -4.28 21.14 -3.30
N LYS A 40 -4.50 20.43 -2.19
CA LYS A 40 -3.44 20.11 -1.24
C LYS A 40 -2.54 19.04 -1.87
N VAL A 41 -1.27 19.36 -2.05
CA VAL A 41 -0.24 18.46 -2.59
C VAL A 41 0.87 18.31 -1.55
N ASP A 42 1.12 17.07 -1.17
CA ASP A 42 2.19 16.72 -0.26
C ASP A 42 3.34 16.14 -1.08
N PHE A 43 4.58 16.52 -0.78
CA PHE A 43 5.76 15.95 -1.41
C PHE A 43 6.62 15.28 -0.34
N ARG A 44 7.07 14.05 -0.60
CA ARG A 44 8.21 13.46 0.10
C ARG A 44 9.47 13.89 -0.61
N VAL A 45 10.43 14.38 0.17
CA VAL A 45 11.71 14.89 -0.34
C VAL A 45 12.81 14.03 0.24
N ASN A 46 13.60 13.42 -0.62
CA ASN A 46 14.80 12.70 -0.22
C ASN A 46 16.02 13.36 -0.86
N THR A 47 17.02 13.68 -0.05
CA THR A 47 18.32 14.21 -0.51
C THR A 47 19.40 13.18 -0.28
N LEU A 48 20.19 12.82 -1.30
CA LEU A 48 21.31 11.89 -1.18
C LEU A 48 22.63 12.54 -1.61
N PRO A 49 23.74 12.28 -0.90
CA PRO A 49 25.07 12.65 -1.38
C PRO A 49 25.40 11.93 -2.70
N SER A 50 26.05 12.65 -3.60
CA SER A 50 26.53 12.15 -4.89
C SER A 50 27.89 12.77 -5.23
N ARG A 51 28.56 12.26 -6.29
CA ARG A 51 29.91 12.68 -6.68
C ARG A 51 30.02 14.18 -7.04
N TYR A 52 28.92 14.79 -7.45
CA TYR A 52 28.89 16.19 -7.93
C TYR A 52 27.94 17.09 -7.13
N GLY A 53 27.65 16.75 -5.87
CA GLY A 53 26.69 17.44 -5.01
C GLY A 53 25.61 16.48 -4.53
N GLU A 54 24.41 16.98 -4.28
CA GLU A 54 23.30 16.15 -3.77
C GLU A 54 22.28 15.85 -4.87
N LYS A 55 21.79 14.61 -4.91
CA LYS A 55 20.61 14.22 -5.68
C LYS A 55 19.37 14.51 -4.84
N ILE A 56 18.38 15.17 -5.41
CA ILE A 56 17.07 15.37 -4.78
C ILE A 56 16.03 14.57 -5.53
N CYS A 57 15.30 13.73 -4.81
CA CYS A 57 14.13 13.00 -5.30
C CYS A 57 12.89 13.59 -4.64
N LEU A 58 11.91 14.00 -5.45
CA LEU A 58 10.60 14.43 -4.99
C LEU A 58 9.58 13.37 -5.40
N ARG A 59 8.84 12.83 -4.44
CA ARG A 59 7.65 12.01 -4.71
C ARG A 59 6.42 12.83 -4.36
N ILE A 60 5.55 13.02 -5.35
CA ILE A 60 4.26 13.70 -5.17
C ILE A 60 3.31 12.69 -4.54
N LEU A 61 2.68 13.09 -3.44
CA LEU A 61 1.55 12.42 -2.82
C LEU A 61 0.30 13.22 -3.19
N ASP A 62 -0.51 12.66 -4.07
CA ASP A 62 -1.78 13.25 -4.46
C ASP A 62 -2.91 12.57 -3.67
N ASN A 63 -3.42 13.27 -2.66
CA ASN A 63 -4.52 12.79 -1.82
C ASN A 63 -5.85 12.70 -2.58
N SER A 64 -5.96 13.20 -3.82
CA SER A 64 -7.19 13.08 -4.62
C SER A 64 -7.46 11.66 -5.10
N SER A 65 -6.44 10.79 -5.06
CA SER A 65 -6.54 9.42 -5.57
C SER A 65 -7.27 8.44 -4.65
N THR A 66 -7.48 8.76 -3.37
CA THR A 66 -8.42 8.00 -2.50
C THR A 66 -9.87 8.08 -3.02
N GLN A 67 -10.22 9.14 -3.75
CA GLN A 67 -11.55 9.33 -4.34
C GLN A 67 -11.72 8.62 -5.69
N LEU A 68 -10.73 7.84 -6.16
CA LEU A 68 -10.88 7.20 -7.46
C LEU A 68 -12.02 6.17 -7.46
N GLY A 69 -12.40 5.57 -6.34
CA GLY A 69 -13.46 4.55 -6.31
C GLY A 69 -13.05 3.28 -7.06
N LEU A 70 -13.55 2.13 -6.62
CA LEU A 70 -13.22 0.85 -7.28
C LEU A 70 -13.76 0.80 -8.72
N ASP A 71 -14.87 1.47 -9.00
CA ASP A 71 -15.54 1.55 -10.30
C ASP A 71 -14.69 2.24 -11.39
N LYS A 72 -13.81 3.18 -11.01
CA LYS A 72 -12.89 3.81 -11.98
C LYS A 72 -11.63 3.00 -12.21
N LEU A 73 -11.24 2.15 -11.24
CA LEU A 73 -10.06 1.28 -11.35
C LEU A 73 -10.39 -0.02 -12.08
N ILE A 74 -11.56 -0.60 -11.80
CA ILE A 74 -12.05 -1.86 -12.34
C ILE A 74 -13.25 -1.54 -13.22
N THR A 75 -12.99 -1.39 -14.51
CA THR A 75 -14.02 -1.01 -15.49
C THR A 75 -14.89 -2.17 -15.94
N ASP A 76 -14.42 -3.41 -15.73
CA ASP A 76 -15.21 -4.61 -16.03
C ASP A 76 -16.23 -4.86 -14.91
N PRO A 77 -17.55 -4.87 -15.19
CA PRO A 77 -18.57 -4.95 -14.16
C PRO A 77 -18.57 -6.26 -13.36
N GLU A 78 -18.25 -7.39 -14.01
CA GLU A 78 -18.19 -8.69 -13.35
C GLU A 78 -17.03 -8.74 -12.36
N THR A 79 -15.84 -8.33 -12.81
CA THR A 79 -14.66 -8.20 -11.95
C THR A 79 -14.89 -7.23 -10.80
N LEU A 80 -15.55 -6.09 -11.06
CA LEU A 80 -15.88 -5.11 -10.03
C LEU A 80 -16.78 -5.73 -8.94
N HIS A 81 -17.81 -6.48 -9.35
CA HIS A 81 -18.71 -7.16 -8.42
C HIS A 81 -17.97 -8.20 -7.57
N ILE A 82 -17.13 -9.03 -8.18
CA ILE A 82 -16.28 -10.00 -7.47
C ILE A 82 -15.41 -9.30 -6.41
N VAL A 83 -14.79 -8.16 -6.77
CA VAL A 83 -13.95 -7.39 -5.87
C VAL A 83 -14.76 -6.72 -4.74
N GLN A 84 -15.97 -6.24 -5.01
CA GLN A 84 -16.85 -5.69 -3.98
C GLN A 84 -17.31 -6.79 -3.00
N ASP A 85 -17.65 -7.96 -3.51
CA ASP A 85 -18.11 -9.09 -2.71
C ASP A 85 -17.02 -9.59 -1.76
N MET A 86 -15.77 -9.72 -2.22
CA MET A 86 -14.67 -10.09 -1.33
C MET A 86 -14.39 -9.03 -0.25
N VAL A 87 -14.50 -7.73 -0.58
CA VAL A 87 -14.30 -6.63 0.39
C VAL A 87 -15.44 -6.58 1.43
N SER A 88 -16.61 -7.12 1.09
CA SER A 88 -17.74 -7.25 2.01
C SER A 88 -17.59 -8.36 3.03
N LYS A 89 -16.60 -9.26 2.88
CA LYS A 89 -16.40 -10.38 3.82
C LYS A 89 -16.14 -9.86 5.24
N PRO A 90 -16.62 -10.59 6.27
CA PRO A 90 -16.43 -10.18 7.66
C PRO A 90 -14.97 -10.36 8.11
N PHE A 91 -14.30 -11.40 7.62
CA PHE A 91 -12.91 -11.71 7.95
C PHE A 91 -12.22 -12.48 6.82
N GLY A 92 -10.92 -12.67 6.95
CA GLY A 92 -10.08 -13.44 6.04
C GLY A 92 -8.97 -12.59 5.41
N LEU A 93 -8.20 -13.20 4.50
CA LEU A 93 -6.99 -12.61 3.92
C LEU A 93 -7.21 -12.25 2.44
N ILE A 94 -7.05 -10.97 2.11
CA ILE A 94 -7.09 -10.45 0.74
C ILE A 94 -5.70 -9.93 0.38
N LEU A 95 -5.14 -10.46 -0.71
CA LEU A 95 -3.78 -10.13 -1.14
C LEU A 95 -3.79 -9.44 -2.49
N VAL A 96 -3.14 -8.28 -2.58
CA VAL A 96 -2.92 -7.61 -3.86
C VAL A 96 -1.44 -7.70 -4.21
N THR A 97 -1.12 -8.33 -5.33
CA THR A 97 0.27 -8.64 -5.73
C THR A 97 0.62 -8.10 -7.10
N GLY A 98 1.91 -8.12 -7.43
CA GLY A 98 2.44 -7.58 -8.67
C GLY A 98 3.75 -6.82 -8.47
N PRO A 99 4.46 -6.45 -9.55
CA PRO A 99 5.71 -5.70 -9.48
C PRO A 99 5.51 -4.27 -8.96
N THR A 100 6.61 -3.54 -8.76
CA THR A 100 6.56 -2.12 -8.43
C THR A 100 5.84 -1.33 -9.53
N GLY A 101 4.94 -0.44 -9.15
CA GLY A 101 4.19 0.38 -10.12
C GLY A 101 3.01 -0.33 -10.80
N SER A 102 2.57 -1.48 -10.29
CA SER A 102 1.39 -2.22 -10.77
C SER A 102 0.04 -1.74 -10.20
N GLY A 103 0.04 -0.71 -9.33
CA GLY A 103 -1.19 -0.14 -8.78
C GLY A 103 -1.70 -0.78 -7.49
N LYS A 104 -0.97 -1.71 -6.86
CA LYS A 104 -1.38 -2.41 -5.63
C LYS A 104 -1.92 -1.48 -4.55
N THR A 105 -1.13 -0.46 -4.19
CA THR A 105 -1.49 0.50 -3.14
C THR A 105 -2.74 1.30 -3.50
N THR A 106 -2.93 1.62 -4.79
CA THR A 106 -4.13 2.32 -5.27
C THR A 106 -5.36 1.43 -5.18
N THR A 107 -5.25 0.15 -5.56
CA THR A 107 -6.35 -0.82 -5.44
C THR A 107 -6.74 -1.03 -3.97
N LEU A 108 -5.76 -1.27 -3.09
CA LEU A 108 -6.01 -1.39 -1.66
C LEU A 108 -6.61 -0.11 -1.07
N ALA A 109 -6.16 1.06 -1.53
CA ALA A 109 -6.73 2.31 -1.07
C ALA A 109 -8.21 2.48 -1.45
N ALA A 110 -8.58 2.07 -2.66
CA ALA A 110 -9.98 2.08 -3.08
C ALA A 110 -10.84 1.06 -2.31
N MET A 111 -10.29 -0.11 -1.95
CA MET A 111 -10.99 -1.09 -1.09
C MET A 111 -11.21 -0.53 0.32
N ILE A 112 -10.18 0.06 0.93
CA ILE A 112 -10.28 0.66 2.27
C ILE A 112 -11.24 1.86 2.28
N ASP A 113 -11.20 2.72 1.26
CA ASP A 113 -12.16 3.83 1.12
C ASP A 113 -13.60 3.33 0.96
N LEU A 114 -13.82 2.24 0.20
CA LEU A 114 -15.14 1.60 0.11
C LEU A 114 -15.64 1.16 1.49
N ILE A 115 -14.80 0.47 2.29
CA ILE A 115 -15.16 0.06 3.64
C ILE A 115 -15.49 1.29 4.50
N ASN A 116 -14.61 2.29 4.53
CA ASN A 116 -14.78 3.51 5.33
C ASN A 116 -16.07 4.28 5.02
N ARG A 117 -16.59 4.20 3.78
CA ARG A 117 -17.85 4.83 3.38
C ARG A 117 -19.09 3.99 3.67
N THR A 118 -18.95 2.67 3.72
CA THR A 118 -20.09 1.75 3.72
C THR A 118 -20.33 1.07 5.07
N ARG A 119 -19.27 0.81 5.84
CA ARG A 119 -19.30 0.06 7.11
C ARG A 119 -18.86 0.95 8.29
N ALA A 120 -19.27 0.60 9.50
CA ALA A 120 -18.88 1.28 10.74
C ALA A 120 -17.91 0.36 11.51
N GLU A 121 -16.64 0.42 11.11
CA GLU A 121 -15.59 -0.52 11.52
C GLU A 121 -14.37 0.23 12.03
N HIS A 122 -13.52 -0.43 12.80
CA HIS A 122 -12.19 0.05 13.13
C HIS A 122 -11.16 -0.45 12.11
N ILE A 123 -10.64 0.48 11.31
CA ILE A 123 -9.62 0.24 10.28
C ILE A 123 -8.26 0.66 10.82
N LEU A 124 -7.32 -0.29 10.88
CA LEU A 124 -5.93 -0.03 11.25
C LEU A 124 -5.00 -0.37 10.09
N THR A 125 -4.15 0.58 9.71
CA THR A 125 -3.17 0.38 8.62
C THR A 125 -1.74 0.51 9.12
N VAL A 126 -0.84 -0.32 8.59
CA VAL A 126 0.61 -0.27 8.83
C VAL A 126 1.31 -0.21 7.49
N GLN A 127 2.05 0.85 7.18
CA GLN A 127 2.57 1.11 5.84
C GLN A 127 4.02 1.65 5.86
N ASP A 128 4.78 1.41 4.80
CA ASP A 128 6.13 1.96 4.58
C ASP A 128 6.29 2.53 3.15
N PRO A 129 5.91 3.80 2.93
CA PRO A 129 5.25 4.68 3.88
C PRO A 129 3.75 4.82 3.61
N VAL A 130 3.04 5.67 4.38
CA VAL A 130 1.64 5.98 4.09
C VAL A 130 1.54 6.79 2.79
N GLU A 131 0.95 6.19 1.77
CA GLU A 131 0.78 6.81 0.43
C GLU A 131 -0.56 7.54 0.30
N PHE A 132 -1.59 7.09 1.02
CA PHE A 132 -2.95 7.62 0.98
C PHE A 132 -3.44 7.91 2.41
N VAL A 133 -3.99 9.10 2.63
CA VAL A 133 -4.58 9.49 3.91
C VAL A 133 -6.09 9.43 3.82
N TYR A 134 -6.73 8.74 4.76
CA TYR A 134 -8.20 8.64 4.82
C TYR A 134 -8.74 9.60 5.87
N GLU A 135 -9.74 10.39 5.48
CA GLU A 135 -10.59 11.06 6.45
C GLU A 135 -11.63 10.06 6.97
N PRO A 136 -11.82 9.90 8.29
CA PRO A 136 -12.87 9.05 8.84
C PRO A 136 -14.26 9.48 8.35
N ILE A 137 -15.07 8.54 7.85
CA ILE A 137 -16.44 8.80 7.37
C ILE A 137 -17.45 8.02 8.20
N LYS A 138 -17.53 6.70 8.01
CA LYS A 138 -18.31 5.80 8.87
C LYS A 138 -17.41 4.94 9.76
N SER A 139 -16.20 4.63 9.30
CA SER A 139 -15.20 3.89 10.05
C SER A 139 -14.28 4.80 10.86
N LEU A 140 -13.75 4.27 11.95
CA LEU A 140 -12.56 4.81 12.61
C LEU A 140 -11.34 4.39 11.78
N VAL A 141 -10.45 5.32 11.47
CA VAL A 141 -9.25 5.01 10.67
C VAL A 141 -7.99 5.44 11.39
N HIS A 142 -7.14 4.47 11.71
CA HIS A 142 -5.81 4.68 12.29
C HIS A 142 -4.74 4.23 11.31
N GLN A 143 -3.78 5.11 11.00
CA GLN A 143 -2.71 4.82 10.06
C GLN A 143 -1.36 4.95 10.74
N ARG A 144 -0.54 3.90 10.64
CA ARG A 144 0.81 3.82 11.18
C ARG A 144 1.81 3.77 10.04
N GLN A 145 2.80 4.65 10.09
CA GLN A 145 3.93 4.62 9.19
C GLN A 145 5.15 4.00 9.89
N LEU A 146 5.83 3.09 9.19
CA LEU A 146 7.12 2.58 9.61
C LEU A 146 8.14 3.72 9.74
N GLY A 147 8.94 3.69 10.80
CA GLY A 147 9.96 4.70 11.11
C GLY A 147 9.42 5.97 11.79
N GLU A 148 8.12 6.24 11.73
CA GLU A 148 7.47 7.37 12.42
C GLU A 148 6.66 6.88 13.62
N ASP A 149 5.72 5.96 13.41
CA ASP A 149 4.78 5.50 14.45
C ASP A 149 5.16 4.13 15.02
N THR A 150 5.95 3.34 14.28
CA THR A 150 6.40 2.00 14.68
C THR A 150 7.80 1.70 14.15
N LYS A 151 8.50 0.75 14.78
CA LYS A 151 9.85 0.30 14.38
C LYS A 151 9.85 -0.88 13.40
N SER A 152 8.77 -1.67 13.34
CA SER A 152 8.62 -2.80 12.41
C SER A 152 7.16 -3.10 12.12
N PHE A 153 6.90 -3.77 10.99
CA PHE A 153 5.57 -4.26 10.62
C PHE A 153 5.03 -5.25 11.65
N ALA A 154 5.83 -6.27 12.01
CA ALA A 154 5.45 -7.26 13.02
C ALA A 154 5.08 -6.65 14.37
N ASN A 155 5.83 -5.64 14.85
CA ASN A 155 5.51 -4.95 16.09
C ASN A 155 4.18 -4.20 16.00
N ALA A 156 3.96 -3.45 14.91
CA ALA A 156 2.71 -2.72 14.73
C ALA A 156 1.51 -3.64 14.55
N LEU A 157 1.69 -4.80 13.91
CA LEU A 157 0.63 -5.79 13.73
C LEU A 157 0.28 -6.49 15.05
N LYS A 158 1.28 -6.83 15.87
CA LYS A 158 1.06 -7.34 17.24
C LYS A 158 0.31 -6.34 18.13
N ALA A 159 0.64 -5.06 18.01
CA ALA A 159 -0.06 -4.01 18.74
C ALA A 159 -1.50 -3.84 18.23
N ALA A 160 -1.68 -3.83 16.90
CA ALA A 160 -2.97 -3.70 16.26
C ALA A 160 -3.98 -4.73 16.77
N LEU A 161 -3.58 -6.00 16.94
CA LEU A 161 -4.44 -7.06 17.45
C LEU A 161 -4.97 -6.84 18.89
N ARG A 162 -4.49 -5.82 19.61
CA ARG A 162 -4.95 -5.45 20.96
C ARG A 162 -5.80 -4.18 20.96
N GLU A 163 -6.04 -3.60 19.80
CA GLU A 163 -6.75 -2.34 19.63
C GLU A 163 -8.16 -2.55 19.09
N ASP A 164 -8.65 -3.79 19.12
CA ASP A 164 -9.96 -4.17 18.63
C ASP A 164 -10.24 -3.69 17.18
N PRO A 165 -9.33 -3.94 16.20
CA PRO A 165 -9.59 -3.61 14.80
C PRO A 165 -10.47 -4.67 14.17
N ASP A 166 -11.39 -4.26 13.30
CA ASP A 166 -12.09 -5.21 12.44
C ASP A 166 -11.29 -5.43 11.13
N ILE A 167 -10.62 -4.38 10.66
CA ILE A 167 -9.91 -4.35 9.39
C ILE A 167 -8.44 -4.01 9.61
N ILE A 168 -7.54 -4.80 9.03
CA ILE A 168 -6.09 -4.58 9.13
C ILE A 168 -5.48 -4.49 7.73
N LEU A 169 -4.79 -3.39 7.41
CA LEU A 169 -3.99 -3.26 6.19
C LEU A 169 -2.50 -3.37 6.53
N VAL A 170 -1.82 -4.37 5.99
CA VAL A 170 -0.37 -4.53 6.03
C VAL A 170 0.22 -4.12 4.68
N GLY A 171 0.90 -2.97 4.64
CA GLY A 171 1.38 -2.35 3.41
C GLY A 171 2.27 -3.26 2.57
N GLU A 172 3.08 -4.09 3.20
CA GLU A 172 3.83 -5.16 2.53
C GLU A 172 4.18 -6.29 3.52
N MET A 173 4.13 -7.54 3.06
CA MET A 173 4.49 -8.71 3.86
C MET A 173 5.78 -9.33 3.32
N ARG A 174 6.91 -9.02 3.97
CA ARG A 174 8.26 -9.44 3.50
C ARG A 174 8.81 -10.64 4.27
N ASP A 175 8.62 -10.62 5.58
CA ASP A 175 9.23 -11.57 6.51
C ASP A 175 8.21 -12.56 7.09
N LEU A 176 8.73 -13.67 7.60
CA LEU A 176 7.97 -14.76 8.21
C LEU A 176 7.08 -14.28 9.35
N GLU A 177 7.58 -13.40 10.22
CA GLU A 177 6.85 -12.95 11.40
C GLU A 177 5.60 -12.15 10.99
N THR A 178 5.76 -11.21 10.06
CA THR A 178 4.66 -10.39 9.53
C THR A 178 3.63 -11.25 8.79
N ILE A 179 4.07 -12.18 7.94
CA ILE A 179 3.17 -13.09 7.22
C ILE A 179 2.41 -13.98 8.19
N SER A 180 3.09 -14.55 9.18
CA SER A 180 2.47 -15.42 10.19
C SER A 180 1.40 -14.68 10.98
N LEU A 181 1.69 -13.45 11.43
CA LEU A 181 0.72 -12.64 12.16
C LEU A 181 -0.49 -12.27 11.31
N ALA A 182 -0.29 -11.96 10.02
CA ALA A 182 -1.38 -11.63 9.10
C ALA A 182 -2.32 -12.81 8.86
N ILE A 183 -1.77 -14.02 8.67
CA ILE A 183 -2.56 -15.25 8.53
C ILE A 183 -3.32 -15.53 9.82
N SER A 184 -2.66 -15.45 10.98
CA SER A 184 -3.32 -15.67 12.27
C SER A 184 -4.44 -14.65 12.53
N ALA A 185 -4.23 -13.37 12.21
CA ALA A 185 -5.24 -12.34 12.34
C ALA A 185 -6.48 -12.63 11.46
N ALA A 186 -6.23 -13.03 10.20
CA ALA A 186 -7.28 -13.41 9.26
C ALA A 186 -8.07 -14.64 9.75
N GLU A 187 -7.39 -15.62 10.33
CA GLU A 187 -7.99 -16.81 10.94
C GLU A 187 -8.78 -16.49 12.22
N THR A 188 -8.37 -15.47 12.98
CA THR A 188 -9.03 -15.07 14.23
C THR A 188 -10.09 -13.99 14.07
N GLY A 189 -10.67 -13.85 12.86
CA GLY A 189 -11.87 -13.04 12.65
C GLY A 189 -11.63 -11.60 12.18
N HIS A 190 -10.44 -11.26 11.70
CA HIS A 190 -10.15 -9.94 11.11
C HIS A 190 -10.17 -10.00 9.58
N LEU A 191 -10.59 -8.93 8.91
CA LEU A 191 -10.36 -8.80 7.47
C LEU A 191 -8.99 -8.15 7.23
N VAL A 192 -8.05 -8.94 6.74
CA VAL A 192 -6.65 -8.55 6.56
C VAL A 192 -6.35 -8.33 5.09
N PHE A 193 -5.81 -7.16 4.78
CA PHE A 193 -5.32 -6.78 3.47
C PHE A 193 -3.79 -6.77 3.47
N GLY A 194 -3.17 -7.37 2.46
CA GLY A 194 -1.71 -7.42 2.35
C GLY A 194 -1.21 -7.23 0.92
N THR A 195 0.06 -6.84 0.78
CA THR A 195 0.76 -6.92 -0.51
C THR A 195 1.99 -7.82 -0.48
N LEU A 196 2.27 -8.44 -1.63
CA LEU A 196 3.51 -9.15 -1.92
C LEU A 196 4.01 -8.78 -3.33
N HIS A 197 5.30 -9.04 -3.58
CA HIS A 197 5.97 -8.82 -4.86
C HIS A 197 6.12 -10.12 -5.65
N THR A 198 5.00 -10.72 -6.04
CA THR A 198 4.90 -11.92 -6.88
C THR A 198 4.24 -11.56 -8.22
N SER A 199 4.48 -12.35 -9.26
CA SER A 199 4.01 -12.05 -10.63
C SER A 199 2.74 -12.80 -11.05
N SER A 200 2.24 -13.73 -10.24
CA SER A 200 0.94 -14.37 -10.44
C SER A 200 0.27 -14.70 -9.10
N ALA A 201 -1.03 -15.04 -9.15
CA ALA A 201 -1.76 -15.39 -7.95
C ALA A 201 -1.29 -16.74 -7.39
N ALA A 202 -1.02 -17.73 -8.24
CA ALA A 202 -0.47 -19.03 -7.82
C ALA A 202 0.90 -18.89 -7.11
N GLN A 203 1.83 -18.12 -7.67
CA GLN A 203 3.14 -17.87 -7.05
C GLN A 203 3.02 -17.14 -5.71
N THR A 204 1.94 -16.38 -5.50
CA THR A 204 1.69 -15.72 -4.21
C THR A 204 1.43 -16.74 -3.11
N VAL A 205 0.64 -17.78 -3.42
CA VAL A 205 0.35 -18.87 -2.47
C VAL A 205 1.64 -19.60 -2.13
N ASP A 206 2.44 -19.98 -3.14
CA ASP A 206 3.72 -20.65 -2.93
C ASP A 206 4.67 -19.78 -2.09
N ARG A 207 4.80 -18.49 -2.42
CA ARG A 207 5.65 -17.55 -1.68
C ARG A 207 5.28 -17.44 -0.21
N ILE A 208 3.98 -17.45 0.13
CA ILE A 208 3.53 -17.39 1.52
C ILE A 208 3.91 -18.67 2.27
N ILE A 209 3.84 -19.82 1.63
CA ILE A 209 4.18 -21.10 2.27
C ILE A 209 5.70 -21.23 2.42
N ASP A 210 6.46 -20.84 1.41
CA ASP A 210 7.92 -21.02 1.34
C ASP A 210 8.71 -20.17 2.35
N VAL A 211 8.12 -19.11 2.91
CA VAL A 211 8.79 -18.37 4.00
C VAL A 211 8.79 -19.13 5.33
N PHE A 212 7.95 -20.16 5.48
CA PHE A 212 7.89 -20.99 6.67
C PHE A 212 8.91 -22.13 6.61
N PRO A 213 9.51 -22.53 7.75
CA PRO A 213 10.29 -23.75 7.84
C PRO A 213 9.50 -24.98 7.35
N SER A 214 10.17 -25.92 6.71
CA SER A 214 9.56 -27.08 6.02
C SER A 214 8.57 -27.85 6.90
N GLU A 215 8.90 -28.02 8.18
CA GLU A 215 8.06 -28.70 9.18
C GLU A 215 6.72 -27.98 9.47
N ARG A 216 6.60 -26.68 9.15
CA ARG A 216 5.37 -25.88 9.35
C ARG A 216 4.60 -25.63 8.06
N GLN A 217 5.14 -25.97 6.90
CA GLN A 217 4.51 -25.66 5.61
C GLN A 217 3.15 -26.35 5.43
N THR A 218 3.00 -27.59 5.88
CA THR A 218 1.70 -28.29 5.83
C THR A 218 0.66 -27.58 6.68
N GLN A 219 1.03 -27.16 7.89
CA GLN A 219 0.13 -26.43 8.79
C GLN A 219 -0.30 -25.10 8.18
N VAL A 220 0.66 -24.29 7.71
CA VAL A 220 0.34 -22.97 7.16
C VAL A 220 -0.47 -23.05 5.87
N ARG A 221 -0.27 -24.11 5.07
CA ARG A 221 -1.09 -24.36 3.88
C ARG A 221 -2.57 -24.54 4.22
N VAL A 222 -2.87 -25.27 5.31
CA VAL A 222 -4.24 -25.46 5.80
C VAL A 222 -4.80 -24.15 6.37
N GLN A 223 -4.02 -23.44 7.20
CA GLN A 223 -4.45 -22.13 7.73
C GLN A 223 -4.73 -21.14 6.61
N LEU A 224 -3.87 -21.09 5.60
CA LEU A 224 -4.05 -20.22 4.44
C LEU A 224 -5.29 -20.64 3.63
N SER A 225 -5.55 -21.94 3.42
CA SER A 225 -6.75 -22.35 2.68
C SER A 225 -8.06 -21.96 3.40
N ASN A 226 -8.03 -21.94 4.73
CA ASN A 226 -9.19 -21.60 5.55
C ASN A 226 -9.40 -20.09 5.70
N SER A 227 -8.35 -19.29 5.57
CA SER A 227 -8.40 -17.84 5.79
C SER A 227 -8.35 -17.02 4.50
N LEU A 228 -7.79 -17.55 3.41
CA LEU A 228 -7.65 -16.82 2.16
C LEU A 228 -9.03 -16.53 1.54
N VAL A 229 -9.29 -15.26 1.29
CA VAL A 229 -10.48 -14.78 0.57
C VAL A 229 -10.15 -14.62 -0.90
N ALA A 230 -9.04 -13.95 -1.22
CA ALA A 230 -8.63 -13.76 -2.60
C ALA A 230 -7.15 -13.37 -2.75
N VAL A 231 -6.58 -13.71 -3.90
CA VAL A 231 -5.33 -13.14 -4.40
C VAL A 231 -5.59 -12.43 -5.72
N LEU A 232 -5.18 -11.17 -5.79
CA LEU A 232 -5.34 -10.30 -6.94
C LEU A 232 -3.97 -9.91 -7.47
N SER A 233 -3.49 -10.61 -8.49
CA SER A 233 -2.22 -10.28 -9.13
C SER A 233 -2.45 -9.24 -10.23
N GLN A 234 -1.77 -8.11 -10.14
CA GLN A 234 -2.03 -6.93 -10.96
C GLN A 234 -0.81 -6.50 -11.77
N THR A 235 -1.07 -5.97 -12.96
CA THR A 235 -0.12 -5.18 -13.73
C THR A 235 -0.84 -4.04 -14.46
N LEU A 236 -0.11 -2.98 -14.81
CA LEU A 236 -0.66 -1.84 -15.54
C LEU A 236 -0.12 -1.84 -16.96
N VAL A 237 -1.00 -2.01 -17.94
CA VAL A 237 -0.66 -2.04 -19.37
C VAL A 237 -1.02 -0.72 -20.05
N PRO A 238 -0.32 -0.30 -21.12
CA PRO A 238 -0.69 0.90 -21.87
C PRO A 238 -2.14 0.84 -22.35
N LYS A 239 -2.88 1.94 -22.18
CA LYS A 239 -4.25 2.06 -22.69
C LYS A 239 -4.25 2.00 -24.22
N LYS A 240 -5.12 1.17 -24.79
CA LYS A 240 -5.31 1.10 -26.25
C LYS A 240 -6.05 2.36 -26.73
N ASN A 241 -5.58 2.96 -27.83
CA ASN A 241 -6.19 4.12 -28.49
C ASN A 241 -6.48 5.31 -27.55
N PRO A 242 -5.47 5.87 -26.86
CA PRO A 242 -5.68 7.09 -26.09
C PRO A 242 -6.03 8.25 -27.02
N LYS A 243 -6.85 9.21 -26.56
CA LYS A 243 -7.09 10.44 -27.33
C LYS A 243 -5.77 11.22 -27.48
N PRO A 244 -5.60 12.06 -28.51
CA PRO A 244 -4.41 12.90 -28.65
C PRO A 244 -4.16 13.72 -27.37
N GLY A 245 -2.96 13.57 -26.80
CA GLY A 245 -2.58 14.23 -25.53
C GLY A 245 -2.99 13.49 -24.25
N GLU A 246 -3.79 12.42 -24.34
CA GLU A 246 -4.03 11.53 -23.22
C GLU A 246 -2.93 10.46 -23.13
N TYR A 247 -2.41 10.25 -21.92
CA TYR A 247 -1.57 9.11 -21.58
C TYR A 247 -2.27 8.36 -20.46
N GLY A 248 -2.23 7.03 -20.50
CA GLY A 248 -2.92 6.24 -19.50
C GLY A 248 -2.52 4.77 -19.53
N ARG A 249 -2.75 4.11 -18.41
CA ARG A 249 -2.62 2.66 -18.27
C ARG A 249 -3.96 2.09 -17.83
N VAL A 250 -4.22 0.85 -18.19
CA VAL A 250 -5.37 0.06 -17.74
C VAL A 250 -4.83 -1.09 -16.90
N MET A 251 -5.56 -1.47 -15.86
CA MET A 251 -5.20 -2.61 -15.03
C MET A 251 -5.54 -3.92 -15.73
N ALA A 252 -4.58 -4.84 -15.79
CA ALA A 252 -4.81 -6.24 -16.06
C ALA A 252 -4.67 -6.99 -14.74
N GLN A 253 -5.61 -7.90 -14.46
CA GLN A 253 -5.75 -8.54 -13.15
C GLN A 253 -6.05 -10.03 -13.32
N GLU A 254 -5.30 -10.85 -12.58
CA GLU A 254 -5.58 -12.26 -12.35
C GLU A 254 -6.13 -12.40 -10.92
N ILE A 255 -7.28 -13.06 -10.76
CA ILE A 255 -7.94 -13.23 -9.47
C ILE A 255 -8.08 -14.72 -9.17
N ILE A 256 -7.51 -15.17 -8.05
CA ILE A 256 -7.84 -16.45 -7.42
C ILE A 256 -8.76 -16.16 -6.25
N LEU A 257 -9.91 -16.82 -6.21
CA LEU A 257 -10.85 -16.78 -5.09
C LEU A 257 -10.58 -17.96 -4.17
N GLY A 258 -10.52 -17.69 -2.87
CA GLY A 258 -10.56 -18.71 -1.84
C GLY A 258 -11.95 -19.34 -1.78
N LEU A 259 -12.01 -20.63 -1.49
CA LEU A 259 -13.26 -21.40 -1.42
C LEU A 259 -14.02 -21.21 -0.10
N THR A 260 -13.74 -20.13 0.64
CA THR A 260 -14.27 -19.92 1.99
C THR A 260 -15.78 -19.66 1.96
N HIS A 261 -16.52 -20.48 2.71
CA HIS A 261 -17.98 -20.46 2.87
C HIS A 261 -18.51 -19.15 3.45
#